data_AF-A0A2V8QI60-F1
#
_entry.id   AF-A0A2V8QI60-F1
#
_cell.length_a   1.000
_cell.length_b   1.000
_cell.length_c   1.000
_cell.angle_alpha   90.00
_cell.angle_beta   90.00
_cell.angle_gamma   90.00
#
_symmetry.space_group_name_H-M   'P 1'
#
loop_
_entity.id
_entity.type
_entity.pdbx_description
1 polymer ?
#
loop_
_entity_poly.entity_id
_entity_poly.type
_entity_poly.pdbx_seq_one_letter_code
_entity_poly.pdbx_strand_id
1 'polypeptide(L)'
;AQQEEIKLDTDAPASPVRRMGAKTFYLVNGVWTDSEFKPESKLPETVLVFASDDYFALLKQKPKLAEYFSLGEQVVLVLEGRVYRVNAAP
;
A
#
# COMPACT_ATOMS: atom_id res chain seq x y z
N ALA A 1 -3.06 -34.03 26.62
CA ALA A 1 -3.03 -32.56 26.50
C ALA A 1 -3.34 -32.24 25.05
N GLN A 2 -4.59 -31.86 24.78
CA GLN A 2 -5.09 -31.59 23.44
C GLN A 2 -4.86 -30.10 23.15
N GLN A 3 -4.36 -29.80 21.95
CA GLN A 3 -4.18 -28.45 21.43
C GLN A 3 -5.56 -27.79 21.31
N GLU A 4 -5.74 -26.63 21.93
CA GLU A 4 -6.92 -25.79 21.73
C GLU A 4 -6.97 -25.31 20.28
N GLU A 5 -7.91 -25.89 19.55
CA GLU A 5 -8.36 -25.48 18.23
C GLU A 5 -8.96 -24.08 18.35
N ILE A 6 -8.22 -23.06 17.94
CA ILE A 6 -8.74 -21.70 17.87
C ILE A 6 -9.74 -21.67 16.71
N LYS A 7 -11.00 -21.96 16.99
CA LYS A 7 -12.12 -21.68 16.09
C LYS A 7 -12.38 -20.19 16.11
N LEU A 8 -11.65 -19.44 15.28
CA LEU A 8 -12.06 -18.10 14.92
C LEU A 8 -13.26 -18.25 13.97
N ASP A 9 -14.46 -18.17 14.53
CA ASP A 9 -15.66 -17.83 13.77
C ASP A 9 -15.46 -16.40 13.24
N THR A 10 -14.96 -16.28 12.01
CA THR A 10 -14.82 -14.99 11.34
C THR A 10 -15.34 -15.13 9.92
N ASP A 11 -16.65 -14.99 9.77
CA ASP A 11 -17.36 -14.89 8.48
C ASP A 11 -17.12 -13.54 7.76
N ALA A 12 -16.20 -12.70 8.28
CA ALA A 12 -15.73 -11.53 7.56
C ALA A 12 -14.59 -11.95 6.60
N PRO A 13 -14.67 -11.64 5.29
CA PRO A 13 -13.57 -11.92 4.39
C PRO A 13 -12.32 -11.18 4.88
N ALA A 14 -11.27 -11.93 5.21
CA ALA A 14 -10.00 -11.35 5.58
C ALA A 14 -9.49 -10.48 4.42
N SER A 15 -9.22 -9.21 4.69
CA SER A 15 -8.66 -8.28 3.71
C SER A 15 -7.32 -8.81 3.19
N PRO A 16 -7.07 -8.83 1.86
CA PRO A 16 -5.82 -9.33 1.31
C PRO A 16 -4.58 -8.64 1.91
N VAL A 17 -3.57 -9.43 2.24
CA VAL A 17 -2.27 -8.95 2.73
C VAL A 17 -1.19 -9.35 1.73
N ARG A 18 -0.26 -8.43 1.41
CA ARG A 18 0.90 -8.70 0.54
C ARG A 18 2.18 -8.15 1.13
N ARG A 19 3.30 -8.85 0.91
CA ARG A 19 4.65 -8.37 1.23
C ARG A 19 5.38 -8.04 -0.06
N MET A 20 5.97 -6.85 -0.13
CA MET A 20 6.81 -6.39 -1.25
C MET A 20 8.10 -5.84 -0.64
N GLY A 21 9.24 -6.42 -0.99
CA GLY A 21 10.51 -6.18 -0.30
C GLY A 21 10.38 -6.26 1.23
N ALA A 22 10.75 -5.19 1.92
CA ALA A 22 10.68 -5.06 3.38
C ALA A 22 9.33 -4.55 3.92
N LYS A 23 8.32 -4.36 3.05
CA LYS A 23 7.06 -3.71 3.40
C LYS A 23 5.89 -4.68 3.38
N THR A 24 4.93 -4.43 4.27
CA THR A 24 3.66 -5.17 4.34
C THR A 24 2.53 -4.23 3.93
N PHE A 25 1.63 -4.70 3.07
CA PHE A 25 0.49 -3.95 2.58
C PHE A 25 -0.82 -4.69 2.87
N TYR A 26 -1.85 -3.91 3.18
CA TYR A 26 -3.22 -4.37 3.38
C TYR A 26 -4.11 -3.77 2.30
N LEU A 27 -4.98 -4.59 1.70
CA LEU A 27 -5.98 -4.08 0.77
C LEU A 27 -7.21 -3.59 1.55
N VAL A 28 -7.36 -2.28 1.66
CA VAL A 28 -8.47 -1.65 2.38
C VAL A 28 -9.32 -0.88 1.38
N ASN A 29 -10.58 -1.28 1.22
CA ASN A 29 -11.53 -0.64 0.29
C ASN A 29 -10.96 -0.47 -1.14
N GLY A 30 -10.25 -1.47 -1.66
CA GLY A 30 -9.63 -1.43 -2.99
C GLY A 30 -8.29 -0.69 -3.08
N VAL A 31 -7.77 -0.14 -1.97
CA VAL A 31 -6.49 0.59 -1.92
C VAL A 31 -5.45 -0.23 -1.17
N TRP A 32 -4.30 -0.50 -1.80
CA TRP A 32 -3.16 -1.11 -1.13
C TRP A 32 -2.50 -0.11 -0.20
N THR A 33 -2.56 -0.35 1.09
CA THR A 33 -2.06 0.57 2.11
C THR A 33 -0.90 -0.05 2.86
N ASP A 34 0.25 0.62 2.86
CA ASP A 34 1.43 0.25 3.65
C ASP A 34 1.08 0.21 5.14
N SER A 35 1.49 -0.85 5.82
CA SER A 35 1.37 -1.03 7.27
C SER A 35 1.95 0.13 8.10
N GLU A 36 2.93 0.86 7.57
CA GLU A 36 3.54 2.02 8.22
C GLU A 36 2.73 3.32 8.04
N PHE A 37 1.73 3.32 7.16
CA PHE A 37 0.91 4.49 6.91
C PHE A 37 0.02 4.81 8.12
N LYS A 38 0.10 6.07 8.57
CA LYS A 38 -0.73 6.63 9.62
C LYS A 38 -1.46 7.86 9.07
N PRO A 39 -2.81 7.84 8.99
CA PRO A 39 -3.60 8.98 8.48
C PRO A 39 -3.32 10.30 9.21
N GLU A 40 -2.98 10.23 10.49
CA GLU A 40 -2.66 11.36 11.36
C GLU A 40 -1.21 11.84 11.25
N SER A 41 -0.38 11.19 10.41
CA SER A 41 1.00 11.60 10.22
C SER A 41 1.09 12.96 9.53
N LYS A 42 2.05 13.79 9.97
CA LYS A 42 2.36 15.10 9.34
C LYS A 42 3.45 14.97 8.29
N LEU A 43 3.65 13.77 7.73
CA LEU A 43 4.65 13.55 6.70
C LEU A 43 4.22 14.29 5.43
N PRO A 44 5.17 14.86 4.66
CA PRO A 44 4.85 15.39 3.35
C PRO A 44 4.22 14.28 2.49
N GLU A 45 3.22 14.65 1.69
CA GLU A 45 2.51 13.73 0.80
C GLU A 45 2.73 14.12 -0.66
N THR A 46 2.88 13.12 -1.53
CA THR A 46 2.91 13.26 -2.98
C THR A 46 1.77 12.43 -3.55
N VAL A 47 0.81 13.10 -4.20
CA VAL A 47 -0.35 12.45 -4.83
C VAL A 47 -0.11 12.37 -6.33
N LEU A 48 -0.35 11.19 -6.90
CA LEU A 48 -0.17 10.88 -8.32
C LEU A 48 -1.41 10.20 -8.88
N VAL A 49 -1.59 10.32 -10.18
CA VAL A 49 -2.55 9.52 -10.95
C VAL A 49 -1.80 8.35 -11.58
N PHE A 50 -2.37 7.15 -11.50
CA PHE A 50 -1.79 5.95 -12.08
C PHE A 50 -1.54 6.13 -13.57
N ALA A 51 -0.36 5.68 -14.02
CA ALA A 51 0.08 5.78 -15.42
C ALA A 51 0.09 7.21 -16.01
N SER A 52 0.13 8.26 -15.20
CA SER A 52 0.35 9.63 -15.67
C SER A 52 1.83 9.92 -15.97
N ASP A 53 2.09 11.03 -16.67
CA ASP A 53 3.46 11.49 -16.93
C ASP A 53 4.24 11.74 -15.63
N ASP A 54 3.61 12.33 -14.62
CA ASP A 54 4.23 12.57 -13.30
C ASP A 54 4.52 11.26 -12.56
N TYR A 55 3.66 10.26 -12.70
CA TYR A 55 3.89 8.91 -12.15
C TYR A 55 5.15 8.30 -12.76
N PHE A 56 5.27 8.31 -14.09
CA PHE A 56 6.46 7.78 -14.76
C PHE A 56 7.71 8.62 -14.51
N ALA A 57 7.58 9.94 -14.45
CA ALA A 57 8.68 10.84 -14.10
C ALA A 57 9.21 10.55 -12.68
N LEU A 58 8.33 10.31 -11.72
CA LEU A 58 8.72 9.92 -10.36
C LEU A 58 9.42 8.55 -10.36
N LEU A 59 8.90 7.55 -11.08
CA LEU A 59 9.51 6.22 -11.14
C LEU A 59 10.93 6.24 -11.76
N LYS A 60 11.18 7.13 -12.72
CA LYS A 60 12.53 7.34 -13.27
C LYS A 60 13.50 7.90 -12.22
N GLN A 61 13.02 8.78 -11.35
CA GLN A 61 13.83 9.38 -10.29
C GLN A 61 14.02 8.45 -9.08
N LYS A 62 13.00 7.65 -8.76
CA LYS A 62 12.97 6.73 -7.62
C LYS A 62 12.51 5.33 -8.04
N PRO A 63 13.38 4.53 -8.71
CA PRO A 63 13.01 3.22 -9.24
C PRO A 63 12.45 2.24 -8.20
N LYS A 64 12.87 2.37 -6.93
CA LYS A 64 12.36 1.55 -5.82
C LYS A 64 10.85 1.66 -5.62
N LEU A 65 10.23 2.78 -6.00
CA LEU A 65 8.78 2.94 -5.94
C LEU A 65 8.03 2.01 -6.91
N ALA A 66 8.65 1.62 -8.02
CA ALA A 66 7.99 0.78 -9.02
C ALA A 66 7.63 -0.60 -8.47
N GLU A 67 8.47 -1.17 -7.61
CA GLU A 67 8.20 -2.46 -6.95
C GLU A 67 6.90 -2.37 -6.15
N TYR A 68 6.72 -1.31 -5.36
CA TYR A 68 5.53 -1.15 -4.53
C TYR A 68 4.28 -0.75 -5.32
N PHE A 69 4.43 0.13 -6.31
CA PHE A 69 3.29 0.57 -7.15
C PHE A 69 2.80 -0.51 -8.11
N SER A 70 3.57 -1.58 -8.33
CA SER A 70 3.11 -2.76 -9.08
C SER A 70 1.96 -3.52 -8.42
N LEU A 71 1.62 -3.22 -7.15
CA LEU A 71 0.53 -3.87 -6.43
C LEU A 71 -0.86 -3.56 -7.02
N GLY A 72 -1.04 -2.40 -7.64
CA GLY A 72 -2.28 -2.00 -8.28
C GLY A 72 -2.32 -0.50 -8.59
N GLU A 73 -3.46 -0.05 -9.10
CA GLU A 73 -3.66 1.34 -9.52
C GLU A 73 -3.88 2.31 -8.34
N GLN A 74 -4.21 1.76 -7.16
CA GLN A 74 -4.42 2.54 -5.94
C GLN A 74 -3.50 2.04 -4.82
N VAL A 75 -2.52 2.86 -4.45
CA VAL A 75 -1.49 2.50 -3.47
C VAL A 75 -1.17 3.69 -2.56
N VAL A 76 -1.06 3.43 -1.26
CA VAL A 76 -0.54 4.36 -0.24
C VAL A 76 0.72 3.76 0.35
N LEU A 77 1.83 4.46 0.22
CA LEU A 77 3.17 4.00 0.61
C LEU A 77 3.85 5.05 1.47
N VAL A 78 4.46 4.63 2.58
CA VAL A 78 5.40 5.48 3.32
C VAL A 78 6.82 5.09 2.93
N LEU A 79 7.60 5.99 2.35
CA LEU A 79 9.00 5.71 2.01
C LEU A 79 9.85 6.96 2.24
N GLU A 80 10.97 6.80 2.96
CA GLU A 80 11.92 7.89 3.24
C GLU A 80 11.26 9.11 3.91
N GLY A 81 10.33 8.87 4.85
CA GLY A 81 9.63 9.94 5.57
C GLY A 81 8.63 10.74 4.72
N ARG A 82 8.17 10.18 3.60
CA ARG A 82 7.14 10.77 2.72
C ARG A 82 6.03 9.76 2.44
N VAL A 83 4.80 10.25 2.39
CA VAL A 83 3.66 9.47 1.88
C VAL A 83 3.58 9.65 0.37
N TYR A 84 3.47 8.55 -0.36
CA TYR A 84 3.14 8.54 -1.78
C TYR A 84 1.78 7.90 -1.94
N ARG A 85 0.85 8.61 -2.56
CA ARG A 85 -0.50 8.14 -2.87
C ARG A 85 -0.69 8.12 -4.37
N VAL A 86 -0.93 6.93 -4.91
CA VAL A 86 -1.35 6.74 -6.29
C VAL A 86 -2.85 6.48 -6.29
N ASN A 87 -3.59 7.24 -7.08
CA ASN A 87 -5.01 7.03 -7.33
C ASN A 87 -5.21 6.52 -8.76
N ALA A 88 -6.26 5.74 -8.99
CA ALA A 88 -6.67 5.35 -10.33
C ALA A 88 -6.99 6.61 -11.18
N ALA A 89 -6.87 6.46 -12.50
CA ALA A 89 -7.34 7.48 -13.42
C ALA A 89 -8.86 7.68 -13.27
N PRO A 90 -9.37 8.91 -13.47
CA PRO A 90 -10.80 9.22 -13.39
C PRO A 90 -11.64 8.52 -14.47
#